data_AF-A0A0E9R0Q5-F1
#
_entry.id   AF-A0A0E9R0Q5-F1
#
_cell.length_a   1.000
_cell.length_b   1.000
_cell.length_c   1.000
_cell.angle_alpha   90.00
_cell.angle_beta   90.00
_cell.angle_gamma   90.00
#
_symmetry.space_group_name_H-M   'P 1'
#
loop_
_entity.id
_entity.type
_entity.pdbx_description
1 polymer ?
#
loop_
_entity_poly.entity_id
_entity_poly.type
_entity_poly.pdbx_seq_one_letter_code
_entity_poly.pdbx_strand_id
1 'polypeptide(L)' 'MHKSEDKSKTFVYTKKRGYDVTRNPHLNKGMAFSLEERLQLGIHGLLPPCFLSQDVQLMRVLRNYEMKKDDLDRYVL' A
#
# COMPACT_ATOMS: atom_id res chain seq x y z
N MET A 1 -28.21 -12.96 -10.15
CA MET A 1 -27.93 -11.53 -9.97
C MET A 1 -26.91 -11.41 -8.84
N HIS A 2 -25.63 -11.23 -9.17
CA HIS A 2 -24.58 -11.04 -8.16
C HIS A 2 -24.79 -9.66 -7.53
N LYS A 3 -25.21 -9.63 -6.28
CA LYS A 3 -25.30 -8.39 -5.49
C LYS A 3 -23.88 -7.85 -5.36
N SER A 4 -23.60 -6.72 -6.00
CA SER A 4 -22.41 -5.93 -5.75
C SER A 4 -22.43 -5.53 -4.27
N GLU A 5 -21.53 -6.09 -3.48
CA GLU A 5 -21.34 -5.71 -2.08
C GLU A 5 -20.93 -4.24 -2.04
N ASP A 6 -21.79 -3.41 -1.45
CA ASP A 6 -21.51 -2.01 -1.18
C ASP A 6 -20.44 -1.93 -0.09
N LYS A 7 -19.17 -1.84 -0.51
CA LYS A 7 -18.02 -1.70 0.38
C LYS A 7 -18.09 -0.30 1.01
N SER A 8 -18.76 -0.21 2.16
CA SER A 8 -18.75 0.97 3.03
C SER A 8 -17.29 1.46 3.19
N LYS A 9 -17.02 2.65 2.65
CA LYS A 9 -15.69 3.28 2.74
C LYS A 9 -15.42 3.62 4.20
N THR A 10 -14.57 2.84 4.85
CA THR A 10 -14.11 3.12 6.21
C THR A 10 -13.01 4.18 6.15
N PHE A 11 -13.24 5.32 6.80
CA PHE A 11 -12.27 6.41 6.88
C PHE A 11 -11.42 6.29 8.15
N VAL A 12 -10.10 6.48 8.00
CA VAL A 12 -9.15 6.54 9.13
C VAL A 12 -8.59 7.95 9.21
N TYR A 13 -8.81 8.61 10.34
CA TYR A 13 -8.31 9.97 10.58
C TYR A 13 -6.93 9.93 11.24
N THR A 14 -6.01 10.79 10.80
CA THR A 14 -4.65 10.89 11.36
C THR A 14 -4.10 12.31 11.34
N LYS A 15 -3.34 12.65 12.38
CA LYS A 15 -2.55 13.90 12.44
C LYS A 15 -1.16 13.77 11.83
N LYS A 16 -0.70 12.55 11.53
CA LYS A 16 0.65 12.30 10.95
C LYS A 16 0.73 12.82 9.51
N ARG A 17 1.90 13.33 9.12
CA ARG A 17 2.19 13.87 7.77
C ARG A 17 3.59 13.48 7.30
N GLY A 18 3.82 13.56 6.00
CA GLY A 18 5.11 13.31 5.37
C GLY A 18 5.66 11.92 5.71
N TYR A 19 6.95 11.87 6.00
CA TYR A 19 7.68 10.64 6.27
C TYR A 19 7.09 9.80 7.43
N ASP A 20 6.43 10.42 8.41
CA ASP A 20 5.80 9.69 9.52
C ASP A 20 4.60 8.84 9.07
N VAL A 21 3.97 9.18 7.94
CA VAL A 21 2.90 8.39 7.34
C VAL A 21 3.49 7.14 6.69
N THR A 22 4.59 7.27 5.95
CA THR A 22 5.20 6.14 5.22
C THR A 22 5.88 5.15 6.18
N ARG A 23 6.27 5.58 7.37
CA ARG A 23 6.85 4.71 8.41
C ARG A 23 5.85 4.01 9.32
N ASN A 24 4.57 4.38 9.27
CA ASN A 24 3.55 3.74 10.09
C ASN A 24 2.86 2.62 9.29
N PRO A 25 3.03 1.33 9.63
CA PRO A 25 2.45 0.21 8.86
C PRO A 25 0.92 0.23 8.84
N HIS A 26 0.27 0.85 9.83
CA HIS A 26 -1.19 0.97 9.87
C HIS A 26 -1.75 2.07 8.95
N LEU A 27 -0.90 2.99 8.48
CA LEU A 27 -1.29 4.08 7.58
C LEU A 27 -0.72 3.92 6.18
N ASN A 28 0.45 3.28 6.07
CA ASN A 28 1.20 3.20 4.83
C ASN A 28 0.52 2.26 3.82
N LYS A 29 0.09 2.83 2.69
CA LYS A 29 -0.46 2.09 1.53
C LYS A 29 0.57 1.87 0.42
N GLY A 30 1.83 2.29 0.64
CA GLY A 30 2.89 2.25 -0.36
C GLY A 30 2.50 3.01 -1.64
N MET A 31 2.64 2.36 -2.80
CA MET A 31 2.29 2.95 -4.10
C MET A 31 0.77 3.02 -4.36
N ALA A 32 -0.07 2.55 -3.44
CA ALA A 32 -1.53 2.58 -3.58
C ALA A 32 -2.15 3.89 -3.09
N PHE A 33 -1.35 4.77 -2.48
CA PHE A 33 -1.80 6.13 -2.23
C PHE A 33 -2.14 6.83 -3.55
N SER A 34 -3.36 7.34 -3.64
CA SER A 34 -3.81 8.18 -4.76
C SER A 34 -3.03 9.50 -4.79
N LEU A 35 -3.08 10.23 -5.91
CA LEU A 35 -2.45 11.54 -5.99
C LEU A 35 -3.00 12.51 -4.92
N GLU A 36 -4.31 12.50 -4.71
CA GLU A 36 -4.98 13.33 -3.70
C GLU A 36 -4.48 13.01 -2.29
N GLU A 37 -4.43 11.73 -1.91
CA GLU A 37 -3.92 11.30 -0.60
C GLU A 37 -2.46 11.73 -0.44
N ARG A 38 -1.64 11.61 -1.49
CA ARG A 38 -0.23 12.01 -1.44
C ARG A 38 -0.05 13.50 -1.17
N LEU A 39 -0.88 14.34 -1.79
CA LEU A 39 -0.85 15.78 -1.58
C LEU A 39 -1.36 16.14 -0.18
N GLN A 40 -2.50 15.59 0.25
CA GLN A 40 -3.11 15.87 1.56
C GLN A 40 -2.24 15.40 2.73
N LEU A 41 -1.55 14.26 2.57
CA LEU A 41 -0.67 13.69 3.59
C LEU A 41 0.76 14.24 3.52
N GLY A 42 1.11 15.04 2.50
CA GLY A 42 2.44 15.64 2.33
C GLY A 42 3.53 14.62 1.96
N ILE A 43 3.19 13.57 1.21
CA ILE A 43 4.10 12.49 0.78
C ILE A 43 4.37 12.49 -0.73
N HIS A 44 3.80 13.44 -1.47
CA HIS A 44 4.15 13.65 -2.88
C HIS A 44 5.64 14.01 -2.99
N GLY A 45 6.37 13.35 -3.91
CA GLY A 45 7.83 13.45 -4.03
C GLY A 45 8.62 12.46 -3.15
N LEU A 46 8.03 11.88 -2.11
CA LEU A 46 8.67 10.84 -1.27
C LEU A 46 8.47 9.42 -1.83
N LEU A 47 7.53 9.25 -2.76
CA LEU A 47 7.20 7.98 -3.40
C LEU A 47 7.47 8.07 -4.91
N PRO A 48 7.83 6.96 -5.58
CA PRO A 48 7.94 6.92 -7.04
C PRO A 48 6.67 7.45 -7.74
N PRO A 49 6.79 8.05 -8.94
CA PRO A 49 5.69 8.67 -9.68
C PRO A 49 4.81 7.63 -10.41
N CYS A 50 4.41 6.57 -9.71
CA CYS A 50 3.49 5.55 -10.20
C CYS A 50 2.45 5.20 -9.14
N PHE A 51 1.28 4.74 -9.59
CA PHE A 51 0.14 4.39 -8.76
C PHE A 51 -0.22 2.94 -9.03
N LEU A 52 -0.17 2.11 -7.98
CA LEU A 52 -0.45 0.68 -8.11
C LEU A 52 -1.64 0.32 -7.23
N SER A 53 -2.58 -0.45 -7.79
CA SER A 53 -3.64 -1.04 -6.98
C SER A 53 -3.06 -2.03 -5.97
N GLN A 54 -3.83 -2.33 -4.93
CA GLN A 54 -3.46 -3.33 -3.94
C GLN A 54 -3.19 -4.70 -4.58
N ASP A 55 -3.99 -5.09 -5.57
CA ASP A 55 -3.81 -6.37 -6.28
C ASP A 55 -2.47 -6.43 -7.03
N VAL A 56 -2.06 -5.32 -7.69
CA VAL A 56 -0.76 -5.26 -8.37
C VAL A 56 0.39 -5.32 -7.37
N GLN A 57 0.24 -4.72 -6.18
CA GLN A 57 1.23 -4.84 -5.12
C GLN A 57 1.33 -6.28 -4.61
N LEU A 58 0.20 -6.94 -4.36
CA LEU A 58 0.15 -8.35 -3.94
C LEU A 58 0.85 -9.26 -4.96
N MET A 59 0.54 -9.09 -6.26
CA MET A 59 1.18 -9.87 -7.33
C MET A 59 2.71 -9.71 -7.34
N ARG A 60 3.23 -8.52 -7.07
CA ARG A 60 4.69 -8.29 -6.97
C ARG A 60 5.30 -8.99 -5.78
N VAL A 61 4.63 -8.96 -4.62
CA VAL A 61 5.11 -9.65 -3.41
C VAL A 61 5.10 -11.16 -3.61
N LEU A 62 4.01 -11.72 -4.16
CA LEU A 62 3.90 -13.16 -4.44
C LEU A 62 4.97 -13.62 -5.42
N ARG A 63 5.22 -12.87 -6.50
CA ARG A 63 6.31 -13.20 -7.43
C ARG A 63 7.67 -13.21 -6.74
N ASN A 64 7.95 -12.23 -5.88
CA ASN A 64 9.20 -12.19 -5.11
C ASN A 64 9.31 -13.35 -4.11
N TYR A 65 8.19 -13.76 -3.51
CA TYR A 65 8.09 -14.87 -2.58
C TYR A 65 8.35 -16.22 -3.27
N GLU A 66 7.75 -16.45 -4.45
CA GLU A 66 7.95 -17.66 -5.25
C GLU A 66 9.39 -17.82 -5.74
N MET A 67 10.10 -16.71 -5.97
CA MET A 67 11.50 -16.70 -6.38
C MET A 67 12.48 -17.01 -5.25
N LYS A 68 12.03 -17.10 -3.99
CA LYS A 68 12.91 -17.43 -2.86
C LYS A 68 13.31 -18.91 -2.86
N LYS A 69 14.57 -19.16 -2.51
CA LYS A 69 15.21 -20.47 -2.60
C LYS A 69 14.68 -21.44 -1.54
N ASP A 70 14.48 -20.96 -0.32
CA ASP A 70 14.03 -21.76 0.81
C ASP A 70 13.00 -21.00 1.67
N ASP A 71 12.44 -21.70 2.67
CA ASP A 71 11.40 -21.17 3.54
C ASP A 71 11.91 -20.12 4.53
N LEU A 72 13.21 -20.15 4.87
CA LEU A 72 13.79 -19.12 5.72
C LEU A 72 13.86 -17.78 4.98
N ASP A 73 14.29 -17.81 3.72
CA ASP A 73 14.30 -16.64 2.83
C ASP A 73 12.88 -16.09 2.59
N ARG A 74 11.87 -16.95 2.57
CA ARG A 74 10.44 -16.57 2.46
C ARG A 74 9.92 -15.91 3.73
N TYR A 75 10.36 -16.38 4.91
CA TYR A 75 9.97 -15.83 6.19
C TYR A 75 10.54 -14.43 6.45
N VAL A 76 11.77 -14.18 5.98
CA VAL A 76 12.44 -12.88 6.14
C VAL A 76 11.91 -11.83 5.16
N LEU A 77 11.37 -12.24 4.02
CA LEU A 77 10.79 -11.36 3.00
C LEU A 77 9.55 -10.62 3.52
#